data_AF-A0A3B8WYZ1-F1
#
_entry.id   AF-A0A3B8WYZ1-F1
#
_cell.length_a   1.000
_cell.length_b   1.000
_cell.length_c   1.000
_cell.angle_alpha   90.00
_cell.angle_beta   90.00
_cell.angle_gamma   90.00
#
_symmetry.space_group_name_H-M   'P 1'
#
loop_
_entity.id
_entity.type
_entity.pdbx_description
1 polymer ?
#
loop_
_entity_poly.entity_id
_entity_poly.type
_entity_poly.pdbx_seq_one_letter_code
_entity_poly.pdbx_strand_id
1 'polypeptide(L)'
;MQPVRISRDKHPVSRSNISKNALTVLYGLKKAGFEACLVGGGVRDLLAGFEPKDFDIATDARPEQVRDLFRNCRLIGKRFRLAHVRFGREIIEV
;
A
#
# COMPACT_ATOMS: atom_id res chain seq x y z
N MET A 1 -2.17 -3.32 24.61
CA MET A 1 -3.39 -3.98 24.09
C MET A 1 -2.99 -4.84 22.91
N GLN A 2 -3.40 -6.10 22.82
CA GLN A 2 -3.05 -6.94 21.66
C GLN A 2 -3.90 -6.56 20.43
N PRO A 3 -3.33 -6.58 19.22
CA PRO A 3 -4.07 -6.25 18.01
C PRO A 3 -5.12 -7.31 17.69
N VAL A 4 -6.35 -6.86 17.39
CA VAL A 4 -7.41 -7.74 16.90
C VAL A 4 -7.08 -8.16 15.47
N ARG A 5 -7.04 -9.47 15.21
CA ARG A 5 -6.84 -10.04 13.87
C ARG A 5 -8.15 -10.61 13.35
N ILE A 6 -8.67 -10.01 12.29
CA ILE A 6 -9.88 -10.47 11.60
C ILE A 6 -9.43 -11.31 10.40
N SER A 7 -9.88 -12.57 10.33
CA SER A 7 -9.56 -13.48 9.23
C SER A 7 -10.27 -13.08 7.93
N ARG A 8 -9.76 -13.57 6.79
CA ARG A 8 -10.23 -13.16 5.45
C ARG A 8 -11.74 -13.36 5.24
N ASP A 9 -12.30 -14.40 5.82
CA ASP A 9 -13.72 -14.76 5.78
C ASP A 9 -14.61 -13.84 6.64
N LYS A 10 -14.02 -13.08 7.56
CA LYS A 10 -14.72 -12.23 8.53
C LYS A 10 -14.75 -10.75 8.18
N HIS A 11 -14.36 -10.37 6.97
CA HIS A 11 -14.42 -8.98 6.51
C HIS A 11 -14.76 -8.89 5.01
N PRO A 12 -15.39 -7.79 4.56
CA PRO A 12 -15.80 -7.63 3.15
C PRO A 12 -14.65 -7.26 2.21
N VAL A 13 -13.48 -6.87 2.73
CA VAL A 13 -12.33 -6.43 1.92
C VAL A 13 -11.89 -7.52 0.95
N SER A 14 -11.99 -7.24 -0.35
CA SER A 14 -11.61 -8.15 -1.43
C SER A 14 -10.50 -7.57 -2.30
N ARG A 15 -9.59 -8.44 -2.77
CA ARG A 15 -8.53 -8.08 -3.72
C ARG A 15 -9.06 -7.60 -5.06
N SER A 16 -10.27 -8.01 -5.43
CA SER A 16 -10.95 -7.52 -6.64
C SER A 16 -11.24 -6.01 -6.60
N ASN A 17 -11.32 -5.44 -5.40
CA ASN A 17 -11.69 -4.04 -5.18
C ASN A 17 -10.45 -3.19 -4.88
N ILE A 18 -9.26 -3.72 -5.10
CA ILE A 18 -7.98 -3.04 -4.88
C ILE A 18 -7.33 -2.82 -6.25
N SER A 19 -6.74 -1.64 -6.44
CA SER A 19 -5.99 -1.33 -7.66
C SER A 19 -4.93 -2.40 -7.95
N LYS A 20 -4.82 -2.79 -9.23
CA LYS A 20 -3.76 -3.72 -9.68
C LYS A 20 -2.36 -3.16 -9.41
N ASN A 21 -2.20 -1.84 -9.47
CA ASN A 21 -0.94 -1.18 -9.21
C ASN A 21 -0.60 -1.20 -7.71
N ALA A 22 -1.58 -0.97 -6.83
CA ALA A 22 -1.43 -1.13 -5.39
C ALA A 22 -1.04 -2.58 -5.02
N LEU A 23 -1.71 -3.58 -5.61
CA LEU A 23 -1.35 -4.99 -5.40
C LEU A 23 0.06 -5.30 -5.91
N THR A 24 0.47 -4.73 -7.05
CA THR A 24 1.81 -4.90 -7.60
C THR A 24 2.88 -4.39 -6.65
N VAL A 25 2.70 -3.20 -6.07
CA VAL A 25 3.64 -2.63 -5.08
C VAL A 25 3.63 -3.46 -3.80
N LEU A 26 2.45 -3.80 -3.27
CA LEU A 26 2.30 -4.60 -2.05
C LEU A 26 3.01 -5.96 -2.17
N TYR A 27 2.83 -6.66 -3.28
CA TYR A 27 3.47 -7.95 -3.51
C TYR A 27 4.95 -7.81 -3.86
N GLY A 28 5.36 -6.73 -4.53
CA GLY A 28 6.77 -6.42 -4.76
C GLY A 28 7.55 -6.30 -3.45
N LEU A 29 7.03 -5.52 -2.51
CA LEU A 29 7.62 -5.34 -1.18
C LEU A 29 7.68 -6.66 -0.40
N LYS A 30 6.58 -7.41 -0.36
CA LYS A 30 6.54 -8.73 0.31
C LYS A 30 7.52 -9.72 -0.29
N LYS A 31 7.64 -9.76 -1.62
CA LYS A 31 8.60 -10.65 -2.31
C LYS A 31 10.05 -10.27 -2.01
N ALA A 32 10.32 -8.99 -1.77
CA ALA A 32 11.63 -8.50 -1.36
C ALA A 32 11.93 -8.72 0.14
N GLY A 33 10.99 -9.32 0.90
CA GLY A 33 11.18 -9.67 2.30
C GLY A 33 10.73 -8.61 3.30
N PHE A 34 10.06 -7.55 2.85
CA PHE A 34 9.54 -6.48 3.71
C PHE A 34 8.11 -6.78 4.20
N GLU A 35 7.78 -6.29 5.38
CA GLU A 35 6.39 -6.17 5.80
C GLU A 35 5.71 -5.08 4.98
N ALA A 36 4.50 -5.35 4.48
CA ALA A 36 3.73 -4.38 3.72
C ALA A 36 2.23 -4.61 3.90
N CYS A 37 1.49 -3.53 4.15
CA CYS A 37 0.06 -3.54 4.41
C CYS A 37 -0.62 -2.39 3.68
N LEU A 38 -1.83 -2.62 3.16
CA LEU A 38 -2.72 -1.53 2.80
C LEU A 38 -3.20 -0.84 4.08
N VAL A 39 -3.26 0.47 4.06
CA VAL A 39 -3.65 1.30 5.21
C VAL A 39 -4.56 2.45 4.78
N GLY A 40 -4.95 3.31 5.72
CA GLY A 40 -5.56 4.59 5.42
C GLY A 40 -7.02 4.55 4.95
N GLY A 41 -7.38 5.56 4.14
CA GLY A 41 -8.75 5.81 3.71
C GLY A 41 -9.33 4.68 2.86
N GLY A 42 -8.54 4.11 1.94
CA GLY A 42 -9.01 3.04 1.08
C GLY A 42 -9.44 1.78 1.85
N VAL A 43 -8.74 1.41 2.93
CA VAL A 43 -9.16 0.28 3.77
C VAL A 43 -10.47 0.56 4.50
N ARG A 44 -10.62 1.77 5.04
CA ARG A 44 -11.87 2.22 5.68
C ARG A 44 -13.03 2.16 4.69
N ASP A 45 -12.83 2.68 3.49
CA ASP A 45 -13.88 2.76 2.47
C ASP A 45 -14.30 1.35 2.02
N LEU A 46 -13.35 0.44 1.80
CA LEU A 46 -13.65 -0.97 1.52
C LEU A 46 -14.42 -1.67 2.65
N LEU A 47 -14.08 -1.39 3.90
CA LEU A 47 -14.80 -1.94 5.06
C LEU A 47 -16.23 -1.38 5.16
N ALA A 48 -16.44 -0.13 4.75
CA ALA A 48 -17.74 0.52 4.70
C ALA A 48 -18.53 0.21 3.42
N GLY A 49 -17.98 -0.57 2.48
CA GLY A 49 -18.63 -0.93 1.23
C GLY A 49 -18.60 0.16 0.15
N PHE A 50 -17.74 1.17 0.30
CA PHE A 50 -17.53 2.23 -0.68
C PHE A 50 -16.35 1.92 -1.60
N GLU A 51 -16.33 2.58 -2.77
CA GLU A 51 -15.21 2.54 -3.71
C GLU A 51 -14.07 3.46 -3.21
N PRO A 52 -12.85 2.93 -3.02
CA PRO A 52 -11.69 3.72 -2.62
C PRO A 52 -11.28 4.72 -3.70
N LYS A 53 -10.84 5.92 -3.28
CA LYS A 53 -10.29 6.93 -4.19
C LYS A 53 -8.80 6.72 -4.48
N ASP A 54 -8.09 6.24 -3.48
CA ASP A 54 -6.65 6.04 -3.44
C ASP A 54 -6.29 4.82 -2.57
N PHE A 55 -5.05 4.35 -2.73
CA PHE A 55 -4.50 3.25 -1.95
C PHE A 55 -3.11 3.59 -1.46
N ASP A 56 -2.96 3.51 -0.14
CA ASP A 56 -1.69 3.73 0.55
C ASP A 56 -1.16 2.41 1.10
N ILE A 57 0.16 2.26 1.07
CA ILE A 57 0.87 1.11 1.61
C ILE A 57 1.77 1.58 2.75
N ALA A 58 1.70 0.92 3.90
CA ALA A 58 2.72 1.06 4.94
C ALA A 58 3.69 -0.12 4.85
N THR A 59 4.97 0.15 5.04
CA THR A 59 6.03 -0.88 5.01
C THR A 59 7.14 -0.58 6.03
N ASP A 60 7.89 -1.61 6.40
CA ASP A 60 9.12 -1.47 7.19
C ASP A 60 10.36 -1.15 6.32
N ALA A 61 10.21 -1.17 4.98
CA ALA A 61 11.23 -0.72 4.06
C ALA A 61 11.49 0.79 4.22
N ARG A 62 12.77 1.19 4.20
CA ARG A 62 13.15 2.61 4.14
C ARG A 62 12.82 3.17 2.76
N PRO A 63 12.55 4.48 2.63
CA PRO A 63 12.22 5.09 1.34
C PRO A 63 13.25 4.79 0.25
N GLU A 64 14.54 4.79 0.59
CA GLU A 64 15.62 4.45 -0.35
C GLU A 64 15.51 3.00 -0.85
N GLN A 65 15.13 2.06 0.01
CA GLN A 65 14.92 0.65 -0.35
C GLN A 65 13.69 0.48 -1.25
N VAL A 66 12.62 1.24 -0.99
CA VAL A 66 11.44 1.30 -1.88
C VAL A 66 11.85 1.81 -3.26
N ARG A 67 12.67 2.88 -3.31
CA ARG A 67 13.18 3.43 -4.57
C ARG A 67 14.05 2.43 -5.34
N ASP A 68 14.90 1.69 -4.65
CA ASP A 68 15.77 0.71 -5.29
C ASP A 68 14.97 -0.49 -5.83
N LEU A 69 13.85 -0.84 -5.18
CA LEU A 69 12.93 -1.91 -5.61
C LEU A 69 12.05 -1.50 -6.81
N PHE A 70 11.59 -0.25 -6.83
CA PHE A 70 10.69 0.27 -7.87
C PHE A 70 11.35 1.42 -8.63
N ARG A 71 11.84 1.17 -9.85
CA ARG A 71 12.56 2.18 -10.66
C ARG A 71 11.74 3.44 -10.98
N ASN A 72 10.42 3.32 -10.96
CA ASN A 72 9.43 4.38 -11.14
C ASN A 72 9.05 5.09 -9.82
N CYS A 73 9.78 4.85 -8.74
CA CYS A 73 9.63 5.52 -7.45
C CYS A 73 10.25 6.92 -7.43
N ARG A 74 9.62 7.83 -6.70
CA ARG A 74 10.18 9.14 -6.33
C ARG A 74 10.06 9.35 -4.83
N LEU A 75 11.15 9.76 -4.20
CA LEU A 75 11.14 10.15 -2.78
C LEU A 75 10.52 11.55 -2.65
N ILE A 76 9.56 11.70 -1.74
CA ILE A 76 8.82 12.95 -1.55
C ILE A 76 9.14 13.56 -0.19
N GLY A 77 9.60 14.81 -0.22
CA GLY A 77 9.92 15.60 0.97
C GLY A 77 11.27 15.25 1.57
N LYS A 78 12.09 16.26 1.90
CA LYS A 78 13.36 16.05 2.62
C LYS A 78 13.15 15.69 4.10
N ARG A 79 11.95 15.93 4.63
CA ARG A 79 11.58 15.77 6.04
C ARG A 79 10.64 14.59 6.30
N PHE A 80 10.00 14.07 5.27
CA PHE A 80 9.02 12.99 5.36
C PHE A 80 9.59 11.72 4.73
N ARG A 81 9.33 10.58 5.36
CA ARG A 81 9.81 9.28 4.88
C ARG A 81 8.78 8.68 3.92
N LEU A 82 8.45 9.40 2.85
CA LEU A 82 7.41 9.03 1.88
C LEU A 82 8.02 8.68 0.51
N ALA A 83 7.53 7.62 -0.11
CA ALA A 83 7.91 7.18 -1.44
C ALA A 83 6.67 7.07 -2.34
N HIS A 84 6.73 7.64 -3.54
CA HIS A 84 5.64 7.60 -4.52
C HIS A 84 6.02 6.69 -5.68
N VAL A 85 5.32 5.57 -5.85
CA VAL A 85 5.50 4.66 -7.00
C VAL A 85 4.48 5.01 -8.09
N ARG A 86 4.95 5.40 -9.27
CA ARG A 86 4.09 5.95 -10.33
C ARG A 86 3.75 4.95 -11.43
N PHE A 87 2.46 4.78 -11.72
CA PHE A 87 1.95 3.96 -12.82
C PHE A 87 1.10 4.81 -13.76
N GLY A 88 1.73 5.40 -14.78
CA GLY A 88 1.05 6.36 -15.67
C GLY A 88 0.58 7.58 -14.89
N ARG A 89 -0.74 7.76 -14.76
CA ARG A 89 -1.37 8.83 -13.97
C ARG A 89 -1.65 8.44 -12.52
N GLU A 90 -1.60 7.15 -12.19
CA GLU A 90 -1.84 6.66 -10.84
C GLU A 90 -0.55 6.71 -10.01
N ILE A 91 -0.70 7.04 -8.73
CA ILE A 91 0.39 7.08 -7.76
C ILE A 91 -0.02 6.19 -6.59
N ILE A 92 0.89 5.30 -6.19
CA ILE A 92 0.77 4.54 -4.95
C ILE A 92 1.74 5.16 -3.95
N GLU A 93 1.21 5.60 -2.81
CA GLU A 93 2.02 6.11 -1.70
C GLU A 93 2.49 4.94 -0.82
N VAL A 94 3.77 4.97 -0.46
CA VAL A 94 4.48 3.93 0.30
C VAL A 94 5.29 4.57 1.43
#